data_AF-A0A662Z4W0-F1
#
_entry.id   AF-A0A662Z4W0-F1
#
_cell.length_a   1.000
_cell.length_b   1.000
_cell.length_c   1.000
_cell.angle_alpha   90.00
_cell.angle_beta   90.00
_cell.angle_gamma   90.00
#
_symmetry.space_group_name_H-M   'P 1'
#
loop_
_entity.id
_entity.type
_entity.pdbx_description
1 polymer ?
#
loop_
_entity_poly.entity_id
_entity_poly.type
_entity_poly.pdbx_seq_one_letter_code
_entity_poly.pdbx_strand_id
1 'polypeptide(L)'
;MWHKVKATMYKDIKELFRNMTLLTSVLVPLLLAWMFRFSNSDVASTEETAELYDRIMLIQFYIVYAITLMSVLSFNITLSMAEENEKKAFAHFIYSEKDYRATIWSKVILYSAVSIVILVIVMMIFMPDVSLGVYDYIGLVCLFIVFIFLGVSMGLISKNVSQTSVYIIPFMIFIVMTPMGEVVLGANNEFFLSIAWVNILYLNMMINEGDVLIGMIGNAVYLLAGLLLMWVCYKNKQFKI
;
A
#
# COMPACT_ATOMS: atom_id res chain seq x y z
N MET A 1 -10.77 -26.10 2.43
CA MET A 1 -10.04 -24.84 2.16
C MET A 1 -10.27 -23.83 3.29
N TRP A 2 -11.52 -23.43 3.58
CA TRP A 2 -11.84 -22.44 4.62
C TRP A 2 -11.32 -22.74 6.04
N HIS A 3 -11.35 -24.00 6.49
CA HIS A 3 -10.78 -24.36 7.80
C HIS A 3 -9.27 -24.08 7.88
N LYS A 4 -8.52 -24.33 6.79
CA LYS A 4 -7.09 -24.04 6.73
C LYS A 4 -6.83 -22.54 6.69
N VAL A 5 -7.60 -21.79 5.89
CA VAL A 5 -7.52 -20.31 5.86
C VAL A 5 -7.68 -19.75 7.28
N LYS A 6 -8.73 -20.15 8.00
CA LYS A 6 -8.96 -19.70 9.39
C LYS A 6 -7.82 -20.08 10.34
N ALA A 7 -7.30 -21.31 10.24
CA ALA A 7 -6.19 -21.76 11.07
C ALA A 7 -4.90 -20.95 10.82
N THR A 8 -4.56 -20.72 9.54
CA THR A 8 -3.41 -19.90 9.15
C THR A 8 -3.59 -18.45 9.58
N MET A 9 -4.78 -17.87 9.43
CA MET A 9 -5.07 -16.51 9.92
C MET A 9 -4.88 -16.40 11.43
N TYR A 10 -5.37 -17.35 12.23
CA TYR A 10 -5.21 -17.31 13.68
C TYR A 10 -3.75 -17.39 14.12
N LYS A 11 -2.96 -18.21 13.42
CA LYS A 11 -1.51 -18.25 13.59
C LYS A 11 -0.89 -16.88 13.27
N ASP A 12 -1.21 -16.32 12.11
CA ASP A 12 -0.61 -15.07 11.62
C ASP A 12 -1.03 -13.85 12.46
N ILE A 13 -2.23 -13.85 13.06
CA ILE A 13 -2.64 -12.85 14.07
C ILE A 13 -1.70 -12.90 15.28
N LYS A 14 -1.39 -14.09 15.82
CA LYS A 14 -0.44 -14.20 16.94
C LYS A 14 0.97 -13.78 16.53
N GLU A 15 1.37 -14.06 15.30
CA GLU A 15 2.66 -13.67 14.74
C GLU A 15 2.76 -12.15 14.59
N LEU A 16 1.69 -11.46 14.18
CA LEU A 16 1.62 -9.99 14.11
C LEU A 16 1.96 -9.30 15.45
N PHE A 17 1.48 -9.84 16.58
CA PHE A 17 1.78 -9.29 17.90
C PHE A 17 3.14 -9.68 18.48
N ARG A 18 3.78 -10.73 17.94
CA ARG A 18 5.08 -11.23 18.42
C ARG A 18 6.24 -10.76 17.56
N ASN A 19 6.02 -10.54 16.28
CA ASN A 19 7.03 -10.07 15.35
C ASN A 19 7.11 -8.54 15.41
N MET A 20 8.20 -8.04 15.98
CA MET A 20 8.43 -6.60 16.12
C MET A 20 8.42 -5.88 14.77
N THR A 21 8.89 -6.50 13.69
CA THR A 21 8.89 -5.89 12.35
C THR A 21 7.48 -5.74 11.77
N LEU A 22 6.60 -6.72 11.98
CA LEU A 22 5.18 -6.61 11.57
C LEU A 22 4.42 -5.60 12.44
N LEU A 23 4.79 -5.46 13.71
CA LEU A 23 4.18 -4.50 14.60
C LEU A 23 4.64 -3.07 14.29
N THR A 24 5.93 -2.85 14.02
CA THR A 24 6.45 -1.52 13.68
C THR A 24 5.89 -0.99 12.37
N SER A 25 5.64 -1.87 11.38
CA SER A 25 5.02 -1.48 10.11
C SER A 25 3.60 -0.88 10.28
N VAL A 26 2.91 -1.25 11.35
CA VAL A 26 1.61 -0.69 11.78
C VAL A 26 1.77 0.65 12.50
N LEU A 27 2.85 0.82 13.27
CA LEU A 27 3.08 2.05 14.05
C LEU A 27 3.52 3.23 13.17
N VAL A 28 4.29 3.00 12.11
CA VAL A 28 4.79 4.05 11.21
C VAL A 28 3.68 4.98 10.68
N PRO A 29 2.59 4.49 10.06
CA PRO A 29 1.54 5.38 9.55
C PRO A 29 0.80 6.13 10.68
N LEU A 30 0.69 5.55 11.88
CA LEU A 30 0.09 6.23 13.04
C LEU A 30 0.94 7.42 13.49
N LEU A 31 2.27 7.24 13.53
CA LEU A 31 3.20 8.33 13.85
C LEU A 31 3.17 9.43 12.79
N LEU A 32 3.11 9.07 11.51
CA LEU A 32 3.02 10.05 10.42
C LEU A 32 1.71 10.85 10.46
N ALA A 33 0.58 10.18 10.69
CA ALA A 33 -0.72 10.83 10.85
C ALA A 33 -0.72 11.85 11.99
N TRP A 34 -0.09 11.47 13.12
CA TRP A 34 0.10 12.35 14.26
C TRP A 34 0.98 13.55 13.88
N MET A 35 2.15 13.32 13.25
CA MET A 35 3.07 14.38 12.83
C MET A 35 2.41 15.41 11.89
N PHE A 36 1.67 14.96 10.87
CA PHE A 36 1.03 15.89 9.92
C PHE A 36 -0.08 16.71 10.56
N ARG A 37 -0.82 16.14 11.52
CA ARG A 37 -1.80 16.92 12.28
C ARG A 37 -1.17 18.09 13.04
N PHE A 38 0.01 17.89 13.65
CA PHE A 38 0.72 19.00 14.33
C PHE A 38 1.35 19.97 13.33
N SER A 39 1.82 19.50 12.19
CA SER A 39 2.39 20.38 11.17
C SER A 39 1.35 21.37 10.60
N ASN A 40 0.09 20.96 10.52
CA ASN A 40 -0.96 21.76 9.89
C ASN A 40 -1.61 22.76 10.85
N SER A 41 -1.44 22.62 12.17
CA SER A 41 -2.04 23.54 13.15
C SER A 41 -1.47 24.96 13.10
N ASP A 42 -0.26 25.13 12.56
CA ASP A 42 0.45 26.41 12.56
C ASP A 42 0.28 27.22 11.24
N VAL A 43 -0.24 26.59 10.18
CA VAL A 43 -0.29 27.17 8.81
C VAL A 43 -1.59 27.92 8.51
N ALA A 44 -2.63 27.77 9.34
CA ALA A 44 -3.98 28.26 9.06
C ALA A 44 -4.22 29.77 9.32
N SER A 45 -3.21 30.65 9.19
CA SER A 45 -3.29 32.03 9.71
C SER A 45 -3.53 33.16 8.69
N THR A 46 -3.68 32.89 7.38
CA THR A 46 -3.93 33.95 6.36
C THR A 46 -4.82 33.49 5.18
N GLU A 47 -5.68 34.37 4.65
CA GLU A 47 -6.56 34.09 3.49
C GLU A 47 -5.79 33.81 2.18
N GLU A 48 -4.63 34.43 1.97
CA GLU A 48 -3.76 34.14 0.80
C GLU A 48 -3.12 32.74 0.83
N THR A 49 -3.17 32.03 1.96
CA THR A 49 -2.59 30.69 2.11
C THR A 49 -3.61 29.56 2.08
N ALA A 50 -4.90 29.85 1.89
CA ALA A 50 -5.97 28.85 1.95
C ALA A 50 -5.86 27.79 0.82
N GLU A 51 -5.70 28.21 -0.44
CA GLU A 51 -5.57 27.27 -1.57
C GLU A 51 -4.32 26.40 -1.46
N LEU A 52 -3.20 26.98 -0.99
CA LEU A 52 -1.97 26.24 -0.76
C LEU A 52 -2.12 25.24 0.39
N TYR A 53 -2.85 25.62 1.45
CA TYR A 53 -3.13 24.78 2.60
C TYR A 53 -3.98 23.56 2.20
N ASP A 54 -5.05 23.76 1.45
CA ASP A 54 -5.92 22.68 0.96
C ASP A 54 -5.13 21.69 0.09
N ARG A 55 -4.26 22.21 -0.77
CA ARG A 55 -3.40 21.40 -1.64
C ARG A 55 -2.36 20.58 -0.86
N ILE A 56 -1.72 21.18 0.14
CA ILE A 56 -0.79 20.47 1.04
C ILE A 56 -1.53 19.38 1.82
N MET A 57 -2.74 19.66 2.29
CA MET A 57 -3.53 18.70 3.05
C MET A 57 -4.00 17.52 2.18
N LEU A 58 -4.36 17.77 0.93
CA LEU A 58 -4.65 16.73 -0.06
C LEU A 58 -3.43 15.83 -0.32
N ILE A 59 -2.26 16.44 -0.54
CA ILE A 59 -0.99 15.72 -0.73
C ILE A 59 -0.68 14.83 0.48
N GLN A 60 -0.76 15.38 1.69
CA GLN A 60 -0.52 14.64 2.92
C GLN A 60 -1.53 13.50 3.12
N PHE A 61 -2.81 13.73 2.80
CA PHE A 61 -3.84 12.69 2.85
C PHE A 61 -3.47 11.48 1.98
N TYR A 62 -3.13 11.71 0.72
CA TYR A 62 -2.75 10.65 -0.20
C TYR A 62 -1.45 9.94 0.22
N ILE A 63 -0.47 10.68 0.75
CA ILE A 63 0.78 10.10 1.27
C ILE A 63 0.50 9.19 2.47
N VAL A 64 -0.28 9.66 3.44
CA VAL A 64 -0.66 8.87 4.63
C VAL A 64 -1.41 7.61 4.21
N TYR A 65 -2.35 7.74 3.27
CA TYR A 65 -3.10 6.61 2.74
C TYR A 65 -2.17 5.58 2.07
N ALA A 66 -1.31 6.03 1.16
CA ALA A 66 -0.38 5.18 0.43
C ALA A 66 0.66 4.52 1.34
N ILE A 67 1.22 5.24 2.32
CA ILE A 67 2.16 4.67 3.29
C ILE A 67 1.47 3.61 4.13
N THR A 68 0.24 3.84 4.57
CA THR A 68 -0.53 2.85 5.33
C THR A 68 -0.72 1.57 4.52
N LEU A 69 -1.10 1.68 3.23
CA LEU A 69 -1.23 0.51 2.36
C LEU A 69 0.11 -0.15 2.03
N MET A 70 1.18 0.62 1.89
CA MET A 70 2.49 0.05 1.62
C MET A 70 3.02 -0.72 2.84
N SER A 71 3.02 -0.09 4.02
CA SER A 71 3.63 -0.66 5.23
C SER A 71 2.76 -1.72 5.90
N VAL A 72 1.44 -1.49 5.98
CA VAL A 72 0.54 -2.40 6.72
C VAL A 72 0.01 -3.52 5.85
N LEU A 73 -0.30 -3.24 4.58
CA LEU A 73 -0.89 -4.22 3.68
C LEU A 73 0.19 -4.96 2.88
N SER A 74 0.89 -4.24 2.01
CA SER A 74 1.81 -4.86 1.04
C SER A 74 3.03 -5.48 1.72
N PHE A 75 3.65 -4.74 2.64
CA PHE A 75 4.84 -5.20 3.35
C PHE A 75 4.54 -6.37 4.27
N ASN A 76 3.44 -6.34 5.02
CA ASN A 76 3.10 -7.47 5.89
C ASN A 76 2.69 -8.73 5.10
N ILE A 77 1.97 -8.59 3.98
CA ILE A 77 1.73 -9.72 3.06
C ILE A 77 3.06 -10.29 2.58
N THR A 78 3.95 -9.44 2.09
CA THR A 78 5.24 -9.85 1.51
C THR A 78 6.12 -10.53 2.55
N LEU A 79 6.28 -9.92 3.72
CA LEU A 79 7.10 -10.40 4.83
C LEU A 79 6.58 -11.76 5.32
N SER A 80 5.29 -11.85 5.61
CA SER A 80 4.69 -13.09 6.10
C SER A 80 4.70 -14.22 5.05
N MET A 81 4.62 -13.89 3.75
CA MET A 81 4.84 -14.86 2.68
C MET A 81 6.30 -15.31 2.61
N ALA A 82 7.26 -14.41 2.76
CA ALA A 82 8.68 -14.73 2.74
C ALA A 82 9.09 -15.60 3.93
N GLU A 83 8.58 -15.33 5.13
CA GLU A 83 8.77 -16.19 6.31
C GLU A 83 8.26 -17.61 6.05
N GLU A 84 7.11 -17.74 5.41
CA GLU A 84 6.59 -19.05 5.03
C GLU A 84 7.42 -19.71 3.92
N ASN A 85 7.91 -18.95 2.95
CA ASN A 85 8.77 -19.48 1.88
C ASN A 85 10.09 -20.01 2.45
N GLU A 86 10.67 -19.27 3.40
CA GLU A 86 11.89 -19.66 4.11
C GLU A 86 11.67 -20.93 4.94
N LYS A 87 10.58 -20.99 5.73
CA LYS A 87 10.17 -22.19 6.47
C LYS A 87 9.89 -23.39 5.54
N LYS A 88 9.31 -23.14 4.36
CA LYS A 88 9.00 -24.18 3.36
C LYS A 88 10.22 -24.67 2.59
N ALA A 89 11.24 -23.83 2.39
CA ALA A 89 12.53 -24.28 1.85
C ALA A 89 13.14 -25.37 2.74
N PHE A 90 12.92 -25.31 4.06
CA PHE A 90 13.30 -26.37 5.00
C PHE A 90 12.32 -27.57 5.02
N ALA A 91 11.08 -27.40 4.56
CA ALA A 91 10.00 -28.39 4.64
C ALA A 91 9.59 -28.98 3.28
N HIS A 92 10.47 -28.92 2.27
CA HIS A 92 10.23 -29.11 0.83
C HIS A 92 9.51 -30.42 0.40
N PHE A 93 9.19 -31.34 1.32
CA PHE A 93 8.64 -32.67 1.02
C PHE A 93 7.11 -32.83 1.11
N ILE A 94 6.32 -31.89 1.67
CA ILE A 94 4.94 -32.23 2.13
C ILE A 94 3.82 -31.25 1.71
N TYR A 95 4.07 -30.16 0.97
CA TYR A 95 3.02 -29.16 0.69
C TYR A 95 2.28 -29.38 -0.65
N SER A 96 0.95 -29.48 -0.59
CA SER A 96 0.06 -29.51 -1.77
C SER A 96 -0.27 -28.09 -2.27
N GLU A 97 -0.48 -27.91 -3.58
CA GLU A 97 -0.87 -26.65 -4.24
C GLU A 97 -2.14 -26.01 -3.62
N LYS A 98 -3.08 -26.82 -3.13
CA LYS A 98 -4.30 -26.34 -2.46
C LYS A 98 -4.00 -25.63 -1.13
N ASP A 99 -2.91 -26.02 -0.47
CA ASP A 99 -2.50 -25.44 0.79
C ASP A 99 -1.75 -24.13 0.57
N TYR A 100 -1.02 -24.02 -0.55
CA TYR A 100 -0.38 -22.78 -0.96
C TYR A 100 -1.40 -21.67 -1.27
N ARG A 101 -2.48 -21.99 -1.99
CA ARG A 101 -3.57 -21.04 -2.25
C ARG A 101 -4.26 -20.58 -0.96
N ALA A 102 -4.50 -21.50 -0.02
CA ALA A 102 -5.12 -21.17 1.26
C ALA A 102 -4.25 -20.19 2.08
N THR A 103 -2.92 -20.36 2.05
CA THR A 103 -1.96 -19.41 2.64
C THR A 103 -2.07 -18.01 2.04
N ILE A 104 -2.11 -17.89 0.71
CA ILE A 104 -2.17 -16.55 0.07
C ILE A 104 -3.45 -15.84 0.51
N TRP A 105 -4.60 -16.53 0.40
CA TRP A 105 -5.88 -15.97 0.79
C TRP A 105 -5.94 -15.60 2.28
N SER A 106 -5.36 -16.40 3.19
CA SER A 106 -5.34 -16.04 4.61
C SER A 106 -4.60 -14.74 4.86
N LYS A 107 -3.46 -14.52 4.18
CA LYS A 107 -2.66 -13.30 4.34
C LYS A 107 -3.36 -12.09 3.75
N VAL A 108 -3.88 -12.21 2.53
CA VAL A 108 -4.62 -11.12 1.88
C VAL A 108 -5.80 -10.70 2.75
N ILE A 109 -6.64 -11.63 3.21
CA ILE A 109 -7.81 -11.31 4.03
C ILE A 109 -7.39 -10.66 5.36
N LEU A 110 -6.41 -11.25 6.05
CA LEU A 110 -5.95 -10.75 7.35
C LEU A 110 -5.39 -9.34 7.24
N TYR A 111 -4.39 -9.13 6.38
CA TYR A 111 -3.71 -7.84 6.29
C TYR A 111 -4.59 -6.78 5.62
N SER A 112 -5.54 -7.17 4.76
CA SER A 112 -6.60 -6.25 4.30
C SER A 112 -7.43 -5.75 5.46
N ALA A 113 -7.94 -6.65 6.32
CA ALA A 113 -8.73 -6.25 7.48
C ALA A 113 -7.94 -5.38 8.46
N VAL A 114 -6.68 -5.75 8.74
CA VAL A 114 -5.79 -4.93 9.60
C VAL A 114 -5.55 -3.56 8.96
N SER A 115 -5.24 -3.49 7.67
CA SER A 115 -5.00 -2.21 6.98
C SER A 115 -6.22 -1.28 6.99
N ILE A 116 -7.44 -1.82 6.85
CA ILE A 116 -8.67 -1.03 6.95
C ILE A 116 -8.83 -0.46 8.35
N VAL A 117 -8.62 -1.27 9.40
CA VAL A 117 -8.69 -0.80 10.79
C VAL A 117 -7.65 0.29 11.04
N ILE A 118 -6.41 0.09 10.58
CA ILE A 118 -5.35 1.10 10.76
C ILE A 118 -5.64 2.35 9.97
N LEU A 119 -6.14 2.25 8.73
CA LEU A 119 -6.56 3.41 7.95
C LEU A 119 -7.63 4.22 8.69
N VAL A 120 -8.65 3.59 9.27
CA VAL A 120 -9.66 4.28 10.05
C VAL A 120 -9.04 5.02 11.23
N ILE A 121 -8.16 4.37 12.00
CA ILE A 121 -7.47 4.99 13.14
C ILE A 121 -6.60 6.17 12.68
N VAL A 122 -5.84 5.98 11.61
CA VAL A 122 -4.98 6.99 10.99
C VAL A 122 -5.80 8.22 10.57
N MET A 123 -6.94 8.02 9.91
CA MET A 123 -7.81 9.13 9.51
C MET A 123 -8.47 9.82 10.71
N MET A 124 -8.81 9.10 11.77
CA MET A 124 -9.29 9.69 13.02
C MET A 124 -8.21 10.52 13.74
N ILE A 125 -6.95 10.12 13.64
CA ILE A 125 -5.83 10.90 14.20
C ILE A 125 -5.57 12.13 13.34
N PHE A 126 -5.45 11.96 12.03
CA PHE A 126 -5.07 13.02 11.09
C PHE A 126 -6.16 14.08 10.93
N MET A 127 -7.43 13.66 10.91
CA MET A 127 -8.61 14.54 10.69
C MET A 127 -8.44 15.49 9.49
N PRO A 128 -8.19 14.97 8.28
CA PRO A 128 -8.04 15.80 7.08
C PRO A 128 -9.34 16.53 6.74
N ASP A 129 -9.27 17.83 6.46
CA ASP A 129 -10.38 18.59 5.88
C ASP A 129 -10.31 18.51 4.35
N VAL A 130 -10.52 17.31 3.80
CA VAL A 130 -10.45 17.05 2.36
C VAL A 130 -11.81 16.63 1.85
N SER A 131 -12.34 17.34 0.86
CA SER A 131 -13.57 16.95 0.18
C SER A 131 -13.31 15.84 -0.84
N LEU A 132 -13.85 14.65 -0.59
CA LEU A 132 -13.75 13.51 -1.50
C LEU A 132 -15.08 13.29 -2.22
N GLY A 133 -15.02 13.26 -3.55
CA GLY A 133 -16.14 12.86 -4.41
C GLY A 133 -16.25 11.34 -4.55
N VAL A 134 -17.33 10.88 -5.20
CA VAL A 134 -17.57 9.45 -5.46
C VAL A 134 -16.42 8.81 -6.24
N TYR A 135 -15.84 9.53 -7.20
CA TYR A 135 -14.73 9.05 -8.00
C TYR A 135 -13.44 8.90 -7.18
N ASP A 136 -13.21 9.75 -6.18
CA ASP A 136 -12.05 9.61 -5.30
C ASP A 136 -12.12 8.31 -4.50
N TYR A 137 -13.30 7.95 -3.98
CA TYR A 137 -13.48 6.67 -3.28
C TYR A 137 -13.22 5.47 -4.19
N ILE A 138 -13.64 5.53 -5.46
CA ILE A 138 -13.34 4.48 -6.44
C ILE A 138 -11.83 4.40 -6.65
N GLY A 139 -11.15 5.54 -6.82
CA GLY A 139 -9.71 5.61 -6.95
C GLY A 139 -8.96 5.01 -5.76
N LEU A 140 -9.36 5.35 -4.54
CA LEU A 140 -8.80 4.80 -3.30
C LEU A 140 -9.00 3.27 -3.21
N VAL A 141 -10.16 2.75 -3.63
CA VAL A 141 -10.39 1.30 -3.70
C VAL A 141 -9.52 0.64 -4.77
N CYS A 142 -9.35 1.27 -5.94
CA CYS A 142 -8.42 0.79 -6.97
C CYS A 142 -6.99 0.73 -6.41
N LEU A 143 -6.56 1.79 -5.74
CA LEU A 143 -5.25 1.87 -5.10
C LEU A 143 -5.07 0.73 -4.07
N PHE A 144 -6.06 0.51 -3.21
CA PHE A 144 -6.09 -0.60 -2.26
C PHE A 144 -5.85 -1.97 -2.92
N ILE A 145 -6.55 -2.25 -4.02
CA ILE A 145 -6.42 -3.52 -4.75
C ILE A 145 -5.03 -3.63 -5.42
N VAL A 146 -4.50 -2.55 -5.97
CA VAL A 146 -3.14 -2.53 -6.57
C VAL A 146 -2.08 -2.87 -5.52
N PHE A 147 -2.19 -2.32 -4.31
CA PHE A 147 -1.28 -2.66 -3.21
C PHE A 147 -1.40 -4.13 -2.79
N ILE A 148 -2.60 -4.73 -2.81
CA ILE A 148 -2.73 -6.19 -2.62
C ILE A 148 -1.94 -6.95 -3.69
N PHE A 149 -2.11 -6.60 -4.97
CA PHE A 149 -1.38 -7.26 -6.05
C PHE A 149 0.13 -7.10 -5.92
N LEU A 150 0.61 -5.93 -5.54
CA LEU A 150 2.02 -5.69 -5.27
C LEU A 150 2.53 -6.55 -4.11
N GLY A 151 1.86 -6.54 -2.96
CA GLY A 151 2.24 -7.32 -1.79
C GLY A 151 2.28 -8.83 -2.07
N VAL A 152 1.27 -9.35 -2.78
CA VAL A 152 1.26 -10.77 -3.17
C VAL A 152 2.38 -11.06 -4.16
N SER A 153 2.57 -10.24 -5.19
CA SER A 153 3.62 -10.45 -6.21
C SER A 153 5.01 -10.48 -5.58
N MET A 154 5.33 -9.50 -4.73
CA MET A 154 6.61 -9.46 -4.03
C MET A 154 6.78 -10.61 -3.05
N GLY A 155 5.70 -11.02 -2.34
CA GLY A 155 5.70 -12.18 -1.46
C GLY A 155 5.88 -13.52 -2.21
N LEU A 156 5.42 -13.60 -3.47
CA LEU A 156 5.66 -14.75 -4.34
C LEU A 156 7.12 -14.81 -4.80
N ILE A 157 7.73 -13.68 -5.12
CA ILE A 157 9.13 -13.62 -5.60
C ILE A 157 10.12 -13.82 -4.44
N SER A 158 9.83 -13.26 -3.27
CA SER A 158 10.74 -13.29 -2.12
C SER A 158 10.96 -14.70 -1.59
N LYS A 159 12.22 -15.09 -1.44
CA LYS A 159 12.61 -16.40 -0.86
C LYS A 159 12.80 -16.33 0.65
N ASN A 160 13.29 -15.20 1.14
CA ASN A 160 13.72 -15.01 2.53
C ASN A 160 13.30 -13.63 3.03
N VAL A 161 13.21 -13.47 4.35
CA VAL A 161 12.81 -12.19 4.99
C VAL A 161 13.70 -11.02 4.57
N SER A 162 15.02 -11.22 4.39
CA SER A 162 15.92 -10.13 4.00
C SER A 162 15.60 -9.54 2.61
N GLN A 163 15.07 -10.34 1.68
CA GLN A 163 14.76 -9.89 0.33
C GLN A 163 13.52 -9.00 0.28
N THR A 164 12.59 -9.13 1.24
CA THR A 164 11.32 -8.39 1.20
C THR A 164 11.52 -6.90 1.33
N SER A 165 12.40 -6.47 2.23
CA SER A 165 12.71 -5.05 2.42
C SER A 165 13.40 -4.46 1.20
N VAL A 166 14.33 -5.21 0.58
CA VAL A 166 15.03 -4.78 -0.64
C VAL A 166 14.07 -4.59 -1.81
N TYR A 167 13.05 -5.43 -1.94
CA TYR A 167 12.06 -5.31 -3.00
C TYR A 167 11.05 -4.19 -2.77
N ILE A 168 10.65 -3.93 -1.53
CA ILE A 168 9.57 -2.97 -1.25
C ILE A 168 10.07 -1.53 -1.21
N ILE A 169 11.29 -1.28 -0.72
CA ILE A 169 11.81 0.08 -0.54
C ILE A 169 11.80 0.91 -1.84
N PRO A 170 12.26 0.42 -3.00
CA PRO A 170 12.24 1.19 -4.24
C PRO A 170 10.81 1.59 -4.67
N PHE A 171 9.84 0.69 -4.51
CA PHE A 171 8.44 0.99 -4.82
C PHE A 171 7.87 2.01 -3.84
N MET A 172 8.22 1.92 -2.55
CA MET A 172 7.77 2.88 -1.54
C MET A 172 8.29 4.27 -1.85
N ILE A 173 9.60 4.39 -2.17
CA ILE A 173 10.21 5.65 -2.56
C ILE A 173 9.51 6.19 -3.81
N PHE A 174 9.36 5.37 -4.87
CA PHE A 174 8.71 5.83 -6.09
C PHE A 174 7.30 6.40 -5.84
N ILE A 175 6.48 5.68 -5.07
CA ILE A 175 5.09 6.09 -4.80
C ILE A 175 5.03 7.39 -4.00
N VAL A 176 5.81 7.51 -2.92
CA VAL A 176 5.77 8.66 -2.00
C VAL A 176 6.51 9.88 -2.55
N MET A 177 7.56 9.66 -3.35
CA MET A 177 8.40 10.73 -3.87
C MET A 177 7.66 11.65 -4.84
N THR A 178 6.68 11.14 -5.60
CA THR A 178 5.94 11.98 -6.54
C THR A 178 5.14 13.10 -5.86
N PRO A 179 4.17 12.84 -4.96
CA PRO A 179 3.42 13.93 -4.34
C PRO A 179 4.32 14.90 -3.54
N MET A 180 5.44 14.43 -2.98
CA MET A 180 6.44 15.29 -2.34
C MET A 180 7.26 16.12 -3.35
N GLY A 181 7.57 15.55 -4.50
CA GLY A 181 8.27 16.22 -5.59
C GLY A 181 7.51 17.41 -6.12
N GLU A 182 6.18 17.36 -6.09
CA GLU A 182 5.33 18.48 -6.46
C GLU A 182 5.53 19.71 -5.55
N VAL A 183 5.66 19.47 -4.25
CA VAL A 183 5.90 20.51 -3.24
C VAL A 183 7.30 21.10 -3.38
N VAL A 184 8.30 20.25 -3.64
CA VAL A 184 9.73 20.65 -3.64
C VAL A 184 10.19 21.23 -4.98
N LEU A 185 9.78 20.63 -6.10
CA LEU A 185 10.21 21.00 -7.45
C LEU A 185 9.24 21.98 -8.13
N GLY A 186 8.02 22.11 -7.60
CA GLY A 186 6.93 22.88 -8.17
C GLY A 186 6.13 22.09 -9.21
N ALA A 187 4.82 22.30 -9.22
CA ALA A 187 3.87 21.56 -10.07
C ALA A 187 4.13 21.71 -11.58
N ASN A 188 4.74 22.81 -12.01
CA ASN A 188 5.01 23.11 -13.43
C ASN A 188 6.36 22.58 -13.94
N ASN A 189 7.11 21.86 -13.10
CA ASN A 189 8.42 21.35 -13.50
C ASN A 189 8.27 20.17 -14.49
N GLU A 190 8.84 20.29 -15.69
CA GLU A 190 8.72 19.27 -16.75
C GLU A 190 9.29 17.90 -16.33
N PHE A 191 10.38 17.87 -15.56
CA PHE A 191 10.96 16.64 -15.07
C PHE A 191 10.03 15.96 -14.05
N PHE A 192 9.44 16.74 -13.13
CA PHE A 192 8.44 16.22 -12.20
C PHE A 192 7.25 15.62 -12.95
N LEU A 193 6.67 16.36 -13.90
CA LEU A 193 5.53 15.89 -14.71
C LEU A 193 5.90 14.61 -15.47
N SER A 194 7.10 14.47 -16.03
CA SER A 194 7.47 13.24 -16.75
C SER A 194 7.38 11.96 -15.89
N ILE A 195 7.57 12.08 -14.57
CA ILE A 195 7.49 10.95 -13.61
C ILE A 195 6.10 10.86 -12.98
N ALA A 196 5.47 12.00 -12.72
CA ALA A 196 4.22 12.08 -11.98
C ALA A 196 3.07 11.36 -12.67
N TRP A 197 2.98 11.48 -14.00
CA TRP A 197 1.92 10.86 -14.81
C TRP A 197 1.93 9.33 -14.80
N VAL A 198 3.06 8.73 -14.44
CA VAL A 198 3.17 7.28 -14.26
C VAL A 198 2.84 6.90 -12.82
N ASN A 199 2.90 7.81 -11.84
CA ASN A 199 2.67 7.44 -10.45
C ASN A 199 1.17 7.29 -10.13
N ILE A 200 0.78 6.11 -9.66
CA ILE A 200 -0.60 5.80 -9.27
C ILE A 200 -1.17 6.77 -8.22
N LEU A 201 -0.37 7.26 -7.29
CA LEU A 201 -0.83 8.18 -6.25
C LEU A 201 -1.18 9.55 -6.83
N TYR A 202 -0.36 10.05 -7.76
CA TYR A 202 -0.62 11.29 -8.47
C TYR A 202 -1.85 11.18 -9.39
N LEU A 203 -2.03 10.03 -10.05
CA LEU A 203 -3.24 9.74 -10.82
C LEU A 203 -4.51 9.78 -9.96
N ASN A 204 -4.44 9.43 -8.68
CA ASN A 204 -5.57 9.57 -7.75
C ASN A 204 -5.80 11.01 -7.30
N MET A 205 -4.74 11.80 -7.13
CA MET A 205 -4.85 13.24 -6.88
C MET A 205 -5.53 13.96 -8.05
N MET A 206 -5.20 13.61 -9.30
CA MET A 206 -5.84 14.16 -10.49
C MET A 206 -7.36 13.94 -10.53
N ILE A 207 -7.85 12.82 -9.98
CA ILE A 207 -9.30 12.56 -9.89
C ILE A 207 -9.96 13.62 -9.01
N ASN A 208 -9.33 13.96 -7.88
CA ASN A 208 -9.83 14.95 -6.94
C ASN A 208 -9.76 16.37 -7.52
N GLU A 209 -8.71 16.66 -8.29
CA GLU A 209 -8.52 17.93 -8.99
C GLU A 209 -9.44 18.10 -10.22
N GLY A 210 -10.20 17.07 -10.61
CA GLY A 210 -11.24 17.11 -11.63
C GLY A 210 -10.92 16.36 -12.93
N ASP A 211 -9.69 15.89 -13.11
CA ASP A 211 -9.25 15.07 -14.26
C ASP A 211 -9.60 13.58 -14.08
N VAL A 212 -10.89 13.33 -13.85
CA VAL A 212 -11.44 12.00 -13.51
C VAL A 212 -11.10 10.95 -14.57
N LEU A 213 -11.23 11.29 -15.85
CA LEU A 213 -11.02 10.32 -16.94
C LEU A 213 -9.59 9.79 -16.98
N ILE A 214 -8.61 10.70 -16.89
CA ILE A 214 -7.19 10.36 -16.94
C ILE A 214 -6.81 9.52 -15.73
N GLY A 215 -7.21 9.97 -14.54
CA GLY A 215 -6.94 9.24 -13.30
C GLY A 215 -7.56 7.84 -13.29
N MET A 216 -8.79 7.69 -13.77
CA MET A 216 -9.47 6.39 -13.84
C MET A 216 -8.84 5.44 -14.85
N ILE A 217 -8.46 5.92 -16.02
CA ILE A 217 -7.73 5.12 -17.01
C ILE A 217 -6.39 4.67 -16.43
N GLY A 218 -5.66 5.58 -15.78
CA GLY A 218 -4.40 5.27 -15.11
C GLY A 218 -4.55 4.19 -14.04
N ASN A 219 -5.55 4.33 -13.17
CA ASN A 219 -5.89 3.31 -12.15
C ASN A 219 -6.25 1.95 -12.78
N ALA A 220 -7.01 1.94 -13.88
CA ALA A 220 -7.34 0.70 -14.59
C ALA A 220 -6.11 0.02 -15.18
N VAL A 221 -5.18 0.78 -15.77
CA VAL A 221 -3.90 0.27 -16.27
C VAL A 221 -3.10 -0.36 -15.13
N TYR A 222 -3.03 0.30 -13.97
CA TYR A 222 -2.34 -0.23 -12.79
C TYR A 222 -2.97 -1.50 -12.24
N LEU A 223 -4.30 -1.59 -12.22
CA LEU A 223 -5.01 -2.82 -11.82
C LEU A 223 -4.68 -3.98 -12.75
N LEU A 224 -4.70 -3.75 -14.06
CA LEU A 224 -4.35 -4.77 -15.05
C LEU A 224 -2.88 -5.16 -14.93
N ALA A 225 -1.97 -4.21 -14.82
CA ALA A 225 -0.54 -4.46 -14.65
C ALA A 225 -0.24 -5.24 -13.36
N GLY A 226 -0.87 -4.87 -12.24
CA GLY A 226 -0.76 -5.58 -10.97
C GLY A 226 -1.29 -7.01 -11.04
N LEU A 227 -2.45 -7.20 -11.68
CA LEU A 227 -3.03 -8.53 -11.89
C LEU A 227 -2.14 -9.41 -12.77
N LEU A 228 -1.62 -8.86 -13.87
CA LEU A 228 -0.69 -9.55 -14.76
C LEU A 228 0.60 -9.93 -14.03
N LEU A 229 1.19 -9.00 -13.26
CA LEU A 229 2.39 -9.25 -12.46
C LEU A 229 2.14 -10.39 -11.46
N MET A 230 1.04 -10.32 -10.70
CA MET A 230 0.66 -11.36 -9.75
C MET A 230 0.50 -12.71 -10.44
N TRP A 231 -0.19 -12.75 -11.58
CA TRP A 231 -0.42 -13.97 -12.34
C TRP A 231 0.88 -14.59 -12.85
N VAL A 232 1.79 -13.78 -13.43
CA VAL A 232 3.11 -14.23 -13.89
C VAL A 232 3.93 -14.80 -12.72
N CYS A 233 3.96 -14.10 -11.58
CA CYS A 233 4.66 -14.55 -10.39
C CYS A 233 4.09 -15.87 -9.85
N TYR A 234 2.77 -15.99 -9.84
CA TYR A 234 2.09 -17.19 -9.38
C TYR A 234 2.42 -18.39 -10.28
N LYS A 235 2.31 -18.21 -11.60
CA LYS A 235 2.60 -19.26 -12.59
C LYS A 235 4.05 -19.73 -12.48
N ASN A 236 5.00 -18.80 -12.38
CA ASN A 236 6.42 -19.12 -12.25
C ASN A 236 6.76 -19.88 -10.97
N LYS A 237 6.01 -19.67 -9.88
CA LYS A 237 6.21 -20.37 -8.62
C LYS A 237 5.61 -21.78 -8.64
N GLN A 238 4.47 -21.98 -9.29
CA GLN A 238 3.87 -23.30 -9.47
C GLN A 238 4.75 -24.25 -10.26
N PHE A 239 5.43 -23.78 -11.31
CA PHE A 239 6.34 -24.64 -12.11
C PHE A 239 7.64 -25.04 -11.39
N LYS A 240 7.90 -24.50 -10.19
CA LYS A 240 9.09 -24.83 -9.37
C LYS A 240 8.77 -25.71 -8.16
N ILE A 241 7.48 -25.96 -7.88
CA ILE A 241 6.99 -26.86 -6.82
C ILE A 241 6.68 -28.21 -7.47
#